data_AF-A0A2V8IAN1-F1
#
_entry.id   AF-A0A2V8IAN1-F1
#
_cell.length_a   1.000
_cell.length_b   1.000
_cell.length_c   1.000
_cell.angle_alpha   90.00
_cell.angle_beta   90.00
_cell.angle_gamma   90.00
#
_symmetry.space_group_name_H-M   'P 1'
#
loop_
_entity.id
_entity.type
_entity.pdbx_description
1 polymer ?
#
loop_
_entity_poly.entity_id
_entity_poly.type
_entity_poly.pdbx_seq_one_letter_code
_entity_poly.pdbx_strand_id
1 'polypeptide(L)'
;GALSYSELGAMFPEAGGEYVYLREAFGSIFGFLTGWASFIAGFSAPIGAATIGFAAYLSHFFPSLGPENIFWTVHFGPLSVHLGSAQMVALIVLWALSLAHITGTHRGGQLQVLLTVTKAAAIAVLMVAGFWLGRGDWANFHSGAGGILPEGVFRNGSVSLIFVL
;
A
#
# COMPACT_ATOMS: atom_id res chain seq x y z
N GLY A 1 11.86 -11.24 14.19
CA GLY A 1 10.93 -10.88 13.11
C GLY A 1 10.66 -12.09 12.25
N ALA A 2 11.17 -12.13 11.01
CA ALA A 2 10.91 -13.23 10.07
C ALA A 2 11.24 -14.64 10.61
N LEU A 3 12.40 -14.82 11.26
CA LEU A 3 12.77 -16.09 11.89
C LEU A 3 11.78 -16.50 12.98
N SER A 4 11.43 -15.58 13.88
CA SER A 4 10.42 -15.80 14.93
C SER A 4 9.07 -16.18 14.34
N TYR A 5 8.64 -15.54 13.25
CA TYR A 5 7.40 -15.91 12.54
C TYR A 5 7.50 -17.28 11.86
N SER A 6 8.68 -17.68 11.37
CA SER A 6 8.88 -19.01 10.79
C SER A 6 8.82 -20.11 11.84
N GLU A 7 9.38 -19.89 13.04
CA GLU A 7 9.27 -20.82 14.17
C GLU A 7 7.82 -20.93 14.66
N LEU A 8 7.13 -19.80 14.83
CA LEU A 8 5.71 -19.77 15.21
C LEU A 8 4.81 -20.43 14.17
N GLY A 9 5.06 -20.18 12.87
CA GLY A 9 4.31 -20.80 11.79
C GLY A 9 4.54 -22.31 11.66
N ALA A 10 5.73 -22.79 12.03
CA ALA A 10 6.01 -24.22 12.14
C ALA A 10 5.36 -24.85 13.38
N MET A 11 5.29 -24.11 14.50
CA MET A 11 4.71 -24.57 15.76
C MET A 11 3.18 -24.57 15.76
N PHE A 12 2.55 -23.63 15.05
CA PHE A 12 1.09 -23.47 14.96
C PHE A 12 0.61 -23.49 13.49
N PRO A 13 0.49 -24.67 12.86
CA PRO A 13 0.14 -24.83 11.44
C PRO A 13 -1.38 -24.66 11.17
N GLU A 14 -2.02 -23.75 11.89
CA GLU A 14 -3.45 -23.46 11.78
C GLU A 14 -3.69 -22.26 10.84
N ALA A 15 -4.85 -22.26 10.17
CA ALA A 15 -5.30 -21.09 9.42
C ALA A 15 -5.70 -19.97 10.40
N GLY A 16 -4.89 -18.91 10.46
CA GLY A 16 -5.21 -17.71 11.24
C GLY A 16 -4.03 -16.79 11.57
N GLY A 17 -2.78 -17.23 11.35
CA GLY A 17 -1.60 -16.37 11.44
C GLY A 17 -1.46 -15.70 12.81
N GLU A 18 -1.27 -14.37 12.82
CA GLU A 18 -1.06 -13.58 14.05
C GLU A 18 -2.16 -13.74 15.09
N TYR A 19 -3.40 -13.95 14.65
CA TYR A 19 -4.52 -14.25 15.54
C TYR A 19 -4.24 -15.50 16.36
N VAL A 20 -3.79 -16.58 15.73
CA VAL A 20 -3.51 -17.85 16.41
C VAL A 20 -2.34 -17.69 17.37
N TYR A 21 -1.27 -17.01 16.95
CA TYR A 21 -0.07 -16.84 17.76
C TYR A 21 -0.36 -16.04 19.04
N LEU A 22 -1.11 -14.94 18.90
CA LEU A 22 -1.41 -14.05 20.03
C LEU A 22 -2.53 -14.60 20.91
N ARG A 23 -3.47 -15.37 20.34
CA ARG A 23 -4.45 -16.12 21.12
C ARG A 23 -3.77 -17.16 22.00
N GLU A 24 -2.79 -17.88 21.48
CA GLU A 24 -2.09 -18.91 22.26
C GLU A 24 -1.18 -18.30 23.32
N ALA A 25 -0.49 -17.20 22.99
CA ALA A 25 0.43 -16.55 23.93
C ALA A 25 -0.27 -15.74 25.04
N PHE A 26 -1.38 -15.06 24.71
CA PHE A 26 -2.00 -14.07 25.62
C PHE A 26 -3.49 -14.31 25.89
N GLY A 27 -4.11 -15.30 25.26
CA GLY A 27 -5.52 -15.65 25.43
C GLY A 27 -6.46 -15.00 24.43
N SER A 28 -7.74 -15.35 24.54
CA SER A 28 -8.77 -15.03 23.54
C SER A 28 -9.01 -13.55 23.30
N ILE A 29 -8.89 -12.71 24.34
CA ILE A 29 -9.13 -11.25 24.20
C ILE A 29 -8.08 -10.58 23.32
N PHE A 30 -6.81 -10.99 23.44
CA PHE A 30 -5.74 -10.45 22.63
C PHE A 30 -5.81 -10.96 21.20
N GLY A 31 -6.18 -12.22 20.99
CA GLY A 31 -6.52 -12.72 19.65
C GLY A 31 -7.67 -11.91 19.01
N PHE A 32 -8.74 -11.63 19.75
CA PHE A 32 -9.85 -10.83 19.23
C PHE A 32 -9.42 -9.41 18.84
N LEU A 33 -8.62 -8.74 19.69
CA LEU A 33 -8.10 -7.41 19.41
C LEU A 33 -7.19 -7.38 18.18
N THR A 34 -6.41 -8.44 17.96
CA THR A 34 -5.54 -8.50 16.77
C THR A 34 -6.34 -8.68 15.51
N GLY A 35 -7.44 -9.44 15.56
CA GLY A 35 -8.40 -9.49 14.46
C GLY A 35 -8.93 -8.10 14.05
N TRP A 36 -9.31 -7.27 15.04
CA TRP A 36 -9.73 -5.88 14.78
C TRP A 36 -8.59 -5.01 14.24
N ALA A 37 -7.40 -5.14 14.81
CA ALA A 37 -6.22 -4.39 14.35
C ALA A 37 -5.87 -4.75 12.90
N SER A 38 -5.82 -6.04 12.56
CA SER A 38 -5.55 -6.51 11.19
C SER A 38 -6.65 -6.06 10.22
N PHE A 39 -7.93 -6.13 10.62
CA PHE A 39 -9.03 -5.69 9.77
C PHE A 39 -8.94 -4.20 9.41
N ILE A 40 -8.73 -3.34 10.39
CA ILE A 40 -8.71 -1.88 10.18
C ILE A 40 -7.36 -1.43 9.63
N ALA A 41 -6.29 -1.68 10.37
CA ALA A 41 -4.96 -1.15 10.10
C ALA A 41 -4.16 -2.04 9.13
N GLY A 42 -4.31 -3.36 9.23
CA GLY A 42 -3.55 -4.30 8.41
C GLY A 42 -4.01 -4.39 6.96
N PHE A 43 -5.33 -4.28 6.70
CA PHE A 43 -5.88 -4.49 5.36
C PHE A 43 -6.66 -3.28 4.83
N SER A 44 -7.64 -2.77 5.59
CA SER A 44 -8.56 -1.74 5.06
C SER A 44 -7.87 -0.41 4.77
N ALA A 45 -7.07 0.11 5.71
CA ALA A 45 -6.36 1.38 5.53
C ALA A 45 -5.33 1.35 4.38
N PRO A 46 -4.45 0.32 4.27
CA PRO A 46 -3.54 0.21 3.13
C PRO A 46 -4.25 0.09 1.78
N ILE A 47 -5.37 -0.65 1.69
CA ILE A 47 -6.17 -0.74 0.45
C ILE A 47 -6.71 0.65 0.05
N GLY A 48 -7.22 1.43 1.01
CA GLY A 48 -7.67 2.80 0.76
C GLY A 48 -6.52 3.71 0.29
N ALA A 49 -5.37 3.65 0.96
CA ALA A 49 -4.19 4.42 0.57
C ALA A 49 -3.69 4.04 -0.82
N ALA A 50 -3.66 2.75 -1.15
CA ALA A 50 -3.20 2.25 -2.44
C ALA A 50 -4.12 2.70 -3.61
N THR A 51 -5.43 2.71 -3.41
CA THR A 51 -6.39 3.14 -4.45
C THR A 51 -6.36 4.64 -4.68
N ILE A 52 -6.13 5.45 -3.63
CA ILE A 52 -5.86 6.89 -3.77
C ILE A 52 -4.52 7.15 -4.45
N GLY A 53 -3.48 6.39 -4.10
CA GLY A 53 -2.18 6.44 -4.77
C GLY A 53 -2.29 6.11 -6.26
N PHE A 54 -3.10 5.10 -6.60
CA PHE A 54 -3.42 4.76 -8.00
C PHE A 54 -4.07 5.94 -8.73
N ALA A 55 -5.08 6.59 -8.13
CA ALA A 55 -5.72 7.77 -8.72
C ALA A 55 -4.71 8.91 -8.95
N ALA A 56 -3.79 9.14 -8.01
CA ALA A 56 -2.74 10.14 -8.16
C ALA A 56 -1.81 9.83 -9.35
N TYR A 57 -1.35 8.58 -9.52
CA TYR A 57 -0.56 8.20 -10.69
C TYR A 57 -1.35 8.29 -12.00
N LEU A 58 -2.63 7.90 -11.99
CA LEU A 58 -3.49 7.99 -13.16
C LEU A 58 -3.69 9.43 -13.62
N SER A 59 -3.72 10.38 -12.67
CA SER A 59 -3.91 11.80 -12.97
C SER A 59 -2.78 12.43 -13.79
N HIS A 60 -1.60 11.80 -13.81
CA HIS A 60 -0.53 12.23 -14.69
C HIS A 60 -0.91 12.12 -16.17
N PHE A 61 -1.76 11.13 -16.52
CA PHE A 61 -2.28 10.93 -17.88
C PHE A 61 -3.63 11.64 -18.08
N PHE A 62 -4.46 11.67 -17.05
CA PHE A 62 -5.79 12.29 -17.07
C PHE A 62 -5.94 13.30 -15.92
N PRO A 63 -5.48 14.56 -16.09
CA PRO A 63 -5.45 15.55 -15.03
C PRO A 63 -6.82 15.82 -14.37
N SER A 64 -7.91 15.63 -15.12
CA SER A 64 -9.28 15.78 -14.62
C SER A 64 -9.65 14.78 -13.50
N LEU A 65 -8.90 13.68 -13.39
CA LEU A 65 -9.05 12.64 -12.36
C LEU A 65 -8.12 12.86 -11.15
N GLY A 66 -7.45 14.01 -11.09
CA GLY A 66 -6.48 14.33 -10.05
C GLY A 66 -7.10 14.63 -8.68
N PRO A 67 -6.32 14.50 -7.60
CA PRO A 67 -6.75 14.83 -6.24
C PRO A 67 -7.22 16.29 -6.06
N GLU A 68 -6.78 17.19 -6.95
CA GLU A 68 -7.11 18.61 -6.92
C GLU A 68 -8.57 18.91 -7.32
N ASN A 69 -9.22 17.99 -8.05
CA ASN A 69 -10.59 18.16 -8.50
C ASN A 69 -11.56 17.71 -7.40
N ILE A 70 -11.86 18.62 -6.47
CA ILE A 70 -12.72 18.40 -5.30
C ILE A 70 -14.14 18.92 -5.61
N PHE A 71 -15.14 18.05 -5.46
CA PHE A 71 -16.54 18.39 -5.65
C PHE A 71 -17.20 18.87 -4.37
N TRP A 72 -16.84 18.24 -3.24
CA TRP A 72 -17.46 18.51 -1.96
C TRP A 72 -16.45 18.38 -0.82
N THR A 73 -16.59 19.25 0.17
CA THR A 73 -15.80 19.18 1.41
C THR A 73 -16.73 19.36 2.59
N VAL A 74 -16.61 18.47 3.58
CA VAL A 74 -17.27 18.63 4.87
C VAL A 74 -16.23 18.85 5.94
N HIS A 75 -16.53 19.84 6.78
CA HIS A 75 -15.75 20.13 7.95
C HIS A 75 -16.46 19.55 9.19
N PHE A 76 -15.81 18.60 9.84
CA PHE A 76 -16.21 18.07 11.14
C PHE A 76 -15.17 18.53 12.18
N GLY A 77 -15.35 19.76 12.68
CA GLY A 77 -14.37 20.38 13.58
C GLY A 77 -12.99 20.52 12.90
N PRO A 78 -11.90 19.95 13.45
CA PRO A 78 -10.58 19.98 12.83
C PRO A 78 -10.41 19.01 11.64
N LEU A 79 -11.38 18.11 11.40
CA LEU A 79 -11.31 17.13 10.33
C LEU A 79 -11.99 17.64 9.06
N SER A 80 -11.25 17.76 7.96
CA SER A 80 -11.82 18.05 6.63
C SER A 80 -11.88 16.76 5.80
N VAL A 81 -13.09 16.37 5.42
CA VAL A 81 -13.33 15.23 4.52
C VAL A 81 -13.62 15.78 3.14
N HIS A 82 -12.79 15.40 2.17
CA HIS A 82 -12.92 15.82 0.78
C HIS A 82 -13.46 14.67 -0.07
N LEU A 83 -14.37 15.00 -0.97
CA LEU A 83 -14.88 14.12 -2.01
C LEU A 83 -14.60 14.76 -3.37
N GLY A 84 -13.78 14.09 -4.17
CA GLY A 84 -13.34 14.56 -5.47
C GLY A 84 -13.20 13.41 -6.46
N SER A 85 -12.64 13.73 -7.62
CA SER A 85 -12.46 12.76 -8.70
C SER A 85 -11.54 11.60 -8.30
N ALA A 86 -10.50 11.85 -7.52
CA ALA A 86 -9.58 10.82 -7.04
C ALA A 86 -10.28 9.79 -6.13
N GLN A 87 -11.19 10.23 -5.25
CA GLN A 87 -11.99 9.37 -4.39
C GLN A 87 -12.96 8.52 -5.22
N MET A 88 -13.55 9.08 -6.28
CA MET A 88 -14.41 8.32 -7.19
C MET A 88 -13.63 7.22 -7.92
N VAL A 89 -12.45 7.55 -8.46
CA VAL A 89 -11.55 6.56 -9.09
C VAL A 89 -11.16 5.49 -8.09
N ALA A 90 -10.77 5.88 -6.87
CA ALA A 90 -10.38 4.94 -5.82
C ALA A 90 -11.53 3.97 -5.47
N LEU A 91 -12.76 4.47 -5.32
CA LEU A 91 -13.94 3.64 -5.08
C LEU A 91 -14.23 2.70 -6.23
N ILE A 92 -14.16 3.18 -7.49
CA ILE A 92 -14.37 2.34 -8.68
C ILE A 92 -13.36 1.20 -8.72
N VAL A 93 -12.07 1.50 -8.53
CA VAL A 93 -11.00 0.49 -8.53
C VAL A 93 -11.18 -0.49 -7.38
N LEU A 94 -11.50 0.01 -6.18
CA LEU A 94 -11.78 -0.84 -5.01
C LEU A 94 -12.91 -1.81 -5.28
N TRP A 95 -14.05 -1.32 -5.80
CA TRP A 95 -15.19 -2.16 -6.13
C TRP A 95 -14.89 -3.14 -7.25
N ALA A 96 -14.19 -2.72 -8.31
CA ALA A 96 -13.79 -3.60 -9.41
C ALA A 96 -12.91 -4.76 -8.93
N LEU A 97 -11.90 -4.48 -8.10
CA LEU A 97 -11.03 -5.50 -7.52
C LEU A 97 -11.78 -6.38 -6.51
N SER A 98 -12.67 -5.80 -5.71
CA SER A 98 -13.50 -6.56 -4.75
C SER A 98 -14.43 -7.52 -5.47
N LEU A 99 -15.11 -7.07 -6.52
CA LEU A 99 -15.96 -7.92 -7.35
C LEU A 99 -15.15 -9.02 -8.02
N ALA A 100 -13.98 -8.71 -8.57
CA ALA A 100 -13.07 -9.70 -9.15
C ALA A 100 -12.68 -10.77 -8.13
N HIS A 101 -12.35 -10.38 -6.89
CA HIS A 101 -12.03 -11.32 -5.81
C HIS A 101 -13.23 -12.19 -5.37
N ILE A 102 -14.43 -11.61 -5.29
CA ILE A 102 -15.64 -12.36 -4.88
C ILE A 102 -16.02 -13.44 -5.91
N THR A 103 -15.63 -13.31 -7.18
CA THR A 103 -15.92 -14.35 -8.20
C THR A 103 -15.21 -15.68 -7.99
N GLY A 104 -14.22 -15.76 -7.10
CA GLY A 104 -13.60 -17.02 -6.68
C GLY A 104 -12.14 -16.86 -6.28
N THR A 105 -11.75 -17.59 -5.24
CA THR A 105 -10.40 -17.54 -4.66
C THR A 105 -9.31 -17.97 -5.65
N HIS A 106 -9.60 -18.90 -6.56
CA HIS A 106 -8.65 -19.32 -7.59
C HIS A 106 -8.35 -18.19 -8.60
N ARG A 107 -9.39 -17.51 -9.10
CA ARG A 107 -9.24 -16.39 -10.03
C ARG A 107 -8.60 -15.18 -9.35
N GLY A 108 -8.97 -14.93 -8.09
CA GLY A 108 -8.32 -13.93 -7.24
C GLY A 108 -6.82 -14.19 -7.09
N GLY A 109 -6.44 -15.43 -6.76
CA GLY A 109 -5.04 -15.83 -6.67
C GLY A 109 -4.27 -15.62 -7.98
N GLN A 110 -4.87 -15.98 -9.12
CA GLN A 110 -4.25 -15.74 -10.43
C GLN A 110 -4.03 -14.25 -10.71
N LEU A 111 -5.02 -13.40 -10.41
CA LEU A 111 -4.90 -11.95 -10.56
C LEU A 111 -3.78 -11.40 -9.66
N GLN A 112 -3.69 -11.86 -8.42
CA GLN A 112 -2.65 -11.44 -7.49
C GLN A 112 -1.25 -11.85 -7.96
N VAL A 113 -1.09 -13.07 -8.46
CA VAL A 113 0.18 -13.55 -9.03
C VAL A 113 0.56 -12.70 -10.25
N LEU A 114 -0.39 -12.45 -11.16
CA LEU A 114 -0.16 -11.61 -12.34
C LEU A 114 0.32 -10.20 -11.95
N LEU A 115 -0.36 -9.55 -11.00
CA LEU A 115 0.02 -8.22 -10.51
C LEU A 115 1.41 -8.23 -9.87
N THR A 116 1.74 -9.28 -9.13
CA THR A 116 3.05 -9.43 -8.48
C THR A 116 4.17 -9.59 -9.50
N VAL A 117 3.99 -10.48 -10.48
CA VAL A 117 4.96 -10.70 -11.56
C VAL A 117 5.12 -9.43 -12.39
N THR A 118 4.02 -8.74 -12.71
CA THR A 118 4.07 -7.47 -13.46
C THR A 118 4.86 -6.39 -12.73
N LYS A 119 4.64 -6.23 -11.42
CA LYS A 119 5.41 -5.29 -10.59
C LYS A 119 6.89 -5.63 -10.55
N ALA A 120 7.23 -6.90 -10.32
CA ALA A 120 8.62 -7.36 -10.33
C ALA A 120 9.30 -7.14 -11.68
N ALA A 121 8.58 -7.42 -12.78
CA ALA A 121 9.06 -7.17 -14.14
C ALA A 121 9.29 -5.67 -14.40
N ALA A 122 8.38 -4.80 -13.95
CA ALA A 122 8.55 -3.35 -14.08
C ALA A 122 9.82 -2.85 -13.37
N ILE A 123 10.09 -3.34 -12.15
CA ILE A 123 11.32 -3.02 -11.42
C ILE A 123 12.55 -3.52 -12.19
N ALA A 124 12.51 -4.76 -12.69
CA ALA A 124 13.60 -5.31 -13.49
C ALA A 124 13.87 -4.49 -14.76
N VAL A 125 12.82 -4.07 -15.46
CA VAL A 125 12.93 -3.20 -16.64
C VAL A 125 13.55 -1.86 -16.27
N LEU A 126 13.13 -1.22 -15.17
CA LEU A 126 13.71 0.04 -14.71
C LEU A 126 15.21 -0.10 -14.36
N MET A 127 15.60 -1.20 -13.71
CA MET A 127 17.01 -1.48 -13.43
C MET A 127 17.82 -1.58 -14.73
N VAL A 128 17.38 -2.40 -15.68
CA VAL A 128 18.07 -2.59 -16.97
C VAL A 128 18.12 -1.28 -17.76
N ALA A 129 17.01 -0.54 -17.83
CA ALA A 129 16.95 0.74 -18.50
C ALA A 129 17.91 1.77 -17.88
N GLY A 130 18.02 1.81 -16.54
CA GLY A 130 18.96 2.67 -15.83
C GLY A 130 20.42 2.40 -16.22
N PHE A 131 20.82 1.12 -16.31
CA PHE A 131 22.17 0.75 -16.75
C PHE A 131 22.41 0.99 -18.24
N TRP A 132 21.38 0.86 -19.08
CA TRP A 132 21.53 0.97 -20.54
C TRP A 132 21.49 2.42 -21.05
N LEU A 133 20.61 3.26 -20.50
CA LEU A 133 20.42 4.66 -20.89
C LEU A 133 21.30 5.63 -20.09
N GLY A 134 21.81 5.20 -18.93
CA GLY A 134 22.58 6.05 -18.03
C GLY A 134 23.92 6.47 -18.61
N ARG A 135 24.14 7.79 -18.74
CA ARG A 135 25.49 8.35 -18.85
C ARG A 135 26.03 8.50 -17.43
N GLY A 136 26.66 7.44 -16.93
CA GLY A 136 27.17 7.40 -15.56
C GLY A 136 28.13 8.56 -15.29
N ASP A 137 27.79 9.39 -14.31
CA ASP A 137 28.67 10.44 -13.79
C ASP A 137 28.70 10.34 -12.26
N TRP A 138 29.91 10.28 -11.71
CA TRP A 138 30.15 10.27 -10.26
C TRP A 138 29.66 11.55 -9.58
N ALA A 139 29.47 12.64 -10.34
CA ALA A 139 28.85 13.86 -9.85
C ALA A 139 27.42 13.63 -9.29
N ASN A 140 26.68 12.63 -9.79
CA ASN A 140 25.32 12.31 -9.33
C ASN A 140 25.25 11.80 -7.87
N PHE A 141 26.37 11.42 -7.27
CA PHE A 141 26.43 11.00 -5.86
C PHE A 141 26.71 12.16 -4.89
N HIS A 142 26.79 13.41 -5.38
CA HIS A 142 26.88 14.58 -4.49
C HIS A 142 25.48 14.94 -4.00
N SER A 143 25.31 15.18 -2.70
CA SER A 143 24.08 15.76 -2.18
C SER A 143 23.89 17.14 -2.80
N GLY A 144 22.74 17.41 -3.42
CA GLY A 144 22.37 18.77 -3.83
C GLY A 144 22.47 19.74 -2.65
N ALA A 145 22.56 21.04 -2.91
CA ALA A 145 22.83 22.08 -1.91
C ALA A 145 21.88 22.09 -0.68
N GLY A 146 20.76 21.35 -0.72
CA GLY A 146 19.82 21.16 0.39
C GLY A 146 20.13 20.02 1.38
N GLY A 147 21.29 19.36 1.27
CA GLY A 147 21.69 18.26 2.18
C GLY A 147 21.06 16.91 1.82
N ILE A 148 21.32 15.88 2.66
CA ILE A 148 20.88 14.48 2.42
C ILE A 148 19.36 14.32 2.62
N LEU A 149 18.74 15.19 3.43
CA LEU A 149 17.32 15.14 3.76
C LEU A 149 16.59 16.25 3.00
N PRO A 150 15.83 15.93 1.93
CA PRO A 150 14.98 16.92 1.28
C PRO A 150 13.99 17.56 2.27
N GLU A 151 13.66 18.83 2.05
CA GLU A 151 12.64 19.52 2.82
C GLU A 151 11.32 18.75 2.75
N GLY A 152 10.85 18.27 3.91
CA GLY A 152 9.64 17.45 3.99
C GLY A 152 9.83 15.93 3.85
N VAL A 153 11.04 15.39 4.03
CA VAL A 153 11.28 13.92 4.15
C VAL A 153 10.24 13.24 5.06
N PHE A 154 9.94 13.85 6.20
CA PHE A 154 8.98 13.30 7.16
C PHE A 154 7.54 13.72 6.89
N ARG A 155 7.28 14.64 5.95
CA ARG A 155 5.92 15.10 5.63
C ARG A 155 5.04 13.97 5.12
N ASN A 156 5.63 13.02 4.42
CA ASN A 156 4.99 11.78 3.96
C ASN A 156 5.46 10.55 4.74
N GLY A 157 6.13 10.71 5.89
CA GLY A 157 6.69 9.59 6.66
C GLY A 157 5.63 8.56 7.04
N SER A 158 4.44 9.03 7.43
CA SER A 158 3.28 8.17 7.71
C SER A 158 2.78 7.42 6.47
N VAL A 159 2.84 8.04 5.28
CA VAL A 159 2.45 7.41 4.01
C VAL A 159 3.49 6.35 3.61
N SER A 160 4.78 6.65 3.81
CA SER A 160 5.88 5.69 3.56
C SER A 160 5.73 4.44 4.44
N LEU A 161 5.39 4.60 5.72
CA LEU A 161 5.14 3.49 6.63
C LEU A 161 3.97 2.59 6.21
N ILE A 162 2.92 3.14 5.57
CA ILE A 162 1.80 2.37 5.03
C ILE A 162 2.25 1.44 3.88
N PHE A 163 3.30 1.81 3.15
CA PHE A 163 3.84 0.99 2.04
C PHE A 163 4.99 0.06 2.47
N VAL A 164 5.45 0.15 3.72
CA VAL A 164 6.55 -0.65 4.29
C VAL A 164 6.04 -1.72 5.27
N LEU A 165 4.83 -1.56 5.82
CA LEU A 165 4.09 -2.61 6.54
C LEU A 165 3.39 -3.55 5.57
#